data_AF-A0A973ZKF0-F1
#
_entry.id   AF-A0A973ZKF0-F1
#
_cell.length_a   1.000
_cell.length_b   1.000
_cell.length_c   1.000
_cell.angle_alpha   90.00
_cell.angle_beta   90.00
_cell.angle_gamma   90.00
#
_symmetry.space_group_name_H-M   'P 1'
#
loop_
_entity.id
_entity.type
_entity.pdbx_description
1 polymer ?
#
loop_
_entity_poly.entity_id
_entity_poly.type
_entity_poly.pdbx_seq_one_letter_code
_entity_poly.pdbx_strand_id
1 'polypeptide(L)' 'QLGLPARYVPPPRGVVELEGVWTALDELAPADKSRLVQAVVAVIGADRSVSVAEAELLRTVCALLHCPLPPLS' A
#
# COMPACT_ATOMS: atom_id res chain seq x y z
N GLN A 1 -4.54 -11.50 18.49
CA GLN A 1 -3.13 -11.42 18.89
C GLN A 1 -2.29 -11.15 17.65
N LEU A 2 -2.05 -9.89 17.29
CA LEU A 2 -0.98 -9.59 16.35
C LEU A 2 0.32 -9.69 17.16
N GLY A 3 1.18 -10.63 16.78
CA GLY A 3 2.52 -10.76 17.35
C GLY A 3 3.29 -9.44 17.26
N LEU A 4 4.31 -9.31 18.10
CA LEU A 4 5.21 -8.15 18.22
C LEU A 4 5.42 -7.44 16.88
N PRO A 5 5.46 -6.09 16.82
CA PRO A 5 5.62 -5.37 15.57
C PRO A 5 6.88 -5.87 14.88
N ALA A 6 6.69 -6.61 13.78
CA ALA A 6 7.81 -7.06 12.98
C ALA A 6 8.59 -5.81 12.61
N ARG A 7 9.86 -5.73 13.02
CA ARG A 7 10.71 -4.61 12.64
C ARG A 7 10.73 -4.59 11.13
N TYR A 8 10.27 -3.49 10.54
CA TYR A 8 10.37 -3.33 9.10
C TYR A 8 11.85 -3.43 8.71
N VAL A 9 12.18 -4.45 7.94
CA VAL A 9 13.49 -4.62 7.31
C VAL A 9 13.26 -4.32 5.83
N PRO A 10 13.72 -3.17 5.32
CA PRO A 10 13.56 -2.86 3.92
C PRO A 10 14.29 -3.91 3.09
N PRO A 11 13.71 -4.32 1.94
CA PRO A 11 14.38 -5.26 1.06
C PRO A 11 15.65 -4.62 0.48
N PRO A 12 16.71 -5.41 0.20
CA PRO A 12 18.06 -4.90 -0.07
C PRO A 12 18.16 -4.03 -1.32
N ARG A 13 17.29 -4.24 -2.32
CA ARG A 13 17.21 -3.39 -3.53
C ARG A 13 16.00 -2.45 -3.54
N GLY A 14 15.39 -2.24 -2.37
CA GLY A 14 14.24 -1.36 -2.22
C GLY A 14 13.05 -1.81 -3.09
N VAL A 15 12.36 -0.84 -3.69
CA VAL A 15 11.15 -1.07 -4.49
C VAL A 15 11.38 -1.93 -5.74
N VAL A 16 12.62 -2.08 -6.22
CA VAL A 16 12.95 -2.91 -7.38
C VAL A 16 12.62 -4.39 -7.14
N GLU A 17 12.63 -4.83 -5.88
CA GLU A 17 12.27 -6.21 -5.51
C GLU A 17 10.78 -6.52 -5.80
N LEU A 18 9.94 -5.50 -6.01
CA LEU A 18 8.55 -5.67 -6.44
C LEU A 18 8.44 -6.26 -7.85
N GLU A 19 9.45 -6.11 -8.71
CA GLU A 19 9.43 -6.64 -10.08
C GLU A 19 9.15 -8.16 -10.09
N GLY A 20 9.68 -8.89 -9.10
CA GLY A 20 9.51 -10.35 -8.99
C GLY A 20 8.14 -10.81 -8.48
N VAL A 21 7.32 -9.90 -7.95
CA VAL A 21 6.02 -10.23 -7.33
C VAL A 21 4.86 -9.48 -7.97
N TRP A 22 5.10 -8.77 -9.07
CA TRP A 22 4.12 -7.85 -9.61
C TRP A 22 2.84 -8.55 -10.10
N THR A 23 3.00 -9.68 -10.79
CA THR A 23 1.88 -10.53 -11.21
C THR A 23 1.04 -10.99 -10.01
N ALA A 24 1.67 -11.46 -8.93
CA ALA A 24 0.94 -11.93 -7.75
C ALA A 24 0.17 -10.81 -7.04
N LEU A 25 0.72 -9.59 -7.04
CA LEU A 25 0.05 -8.41 -6.50
C LEU A 25 -1.14 -7.98 -7.38
N ASP A 26 -1.00 -8.05 -8.70
CA ASP A 26 -2.09 -7.72 -9.62
C ASP A 26 -3.21 -8.78 -9.60
N GLU A 27 -2.89 -10.04 -9.35
CA GLU A 27 -3.85 -11.15 -9.25
C GLU A 27 -4.54 -11.26 -7.88
N LEU A 28 -4.25 -10.35 -6.94
CA LEU A 28 -4.94 -10.31 -5.65
C LEU A 28 -6.47 -10.29 -5.84
N ALA A 29 -7.18 -11.09 -5.03
CA ALA A 29 -8.62 -11.06 -5.00
C ALA A 29 -9.11 -9.64 -4.67
N PRO A 30 -10.27 -9.20 -5.21
CA PRO A 30 -10.74 -7.82 -5.00
C PRO A 30 -10.83 -7.40 -3.52
N ALA A 31 -11.19 -8.33 -2.63
CA ALA A 31 -11.23 -8.08 -1.19
C ALA A 31 -9.83 -7.81 -0.59
N ASP A 32 -8.81 -8.51 -1.06
CA ASP A 32 -7.43 -8.34 -0.61
C ASP A 32 -6.81 -7.05 -1.15
N LYS A 33 -7.13 -6.67 -2.40
CA LYS A 33 -6.78 -5.34 -2.94
C LYS A 33 -7.38 -4.23 -2.09
N SER A 34 -8.68 -4.34 -1.76
CA SER A 34 -9.36 -3.38 -0.88
C SER A 34 -8.71 -3.30 0.50
N ARG A 35 -8.38 -4.45 1.10
CA ARG A 35 -7.70 -4.52 2.40
C ARG A 35 -6.31 -3.84 2.36
N LEU A 36 -5.54 -4.08 1.30
CA LEU A 36 -4.24 -3.46 1.10
C LEU A 36 -4.37 -1.93 0.98
N VAL A 37 -5.28 -1.44 0.14
CA VAL A 37 -5.53 0.00 -0.03
C VAL A 37 -5.97 0.64 1.30
N GLN A 38 -6.88 0.01 2.05
CA GLN A 38 -7.29 0.50 3.37
C GLN A 38 -6.14 0.53 4.37
N ALA A 39 -5.24 -0.45 4.35
CA ALA A 39 -4.05 -0.43 5.18
C ALA A 39 -3.12 0.73 4.83
N VAL A 40 -2.91 1.02 3.53
CA VAL A 40 -2.12 2.18 3.08
C VAL A 40 -2.77 3.48 3.54
N VAL A 41 -4.09 3.64 3.37
CA VAL A 41 -4.85 4.81 3.86
C VAL A 41 -4.67 4.99 5.36
N ALA A 42 -4.76 3.91 6.14
CA ALA A 42 -4.58 3.96 7.59
C ALA A 42 -3.15 4.39 7.98
N VAL A 43 -2.13 3.96 7.22
CA VAL A 43 -0.73 4.33 7.46
C VAL A 43 -0.48 5.79 7.16
N ILE A 44 -0.90 6.29 5.99
CA ILE A 44 -0.69 7.70 5.62
C ILE A 44 -1.54 8.66 6.44
N GLY A 45 -2.64 8.19 7.02
CA GLY A 45 -3.51 9.00 7.89
C GLY A 45 -3.09 8.98 9.36
N ALA A 46 -1.99 8.30 9.72
CA ALA A 46 -1.63 8.04 11.11
C ALA A 46 -1.34 9.32 11.92
N ASP A 47 -0.80 10.36 11.28
CA ASP A 47 -0.50 11.65 11.89
C ASP A 47 -1.65 12.67 11.77
N ARG A 48 -2.81 12.24 11.24
CA ARG A 48 -4.01 13.04 10.96
C ARG A 48 -3.82 14.13 9.89
N SER A 49 -2.78 14.07 9.07
CA SER A 49 -2.61 14.99 7.95
C SER A 49 -1.93 14.30 6.77
N VAL A 50 -2.65 14.18 5.65
CA VAL A 50 -2.08 13.57 4.45
C VAL A 50 -1.37 14.65 3.61
N SER A 51 -0.06 14.51 3.45
CA SER A 51 0.74 15.33 2.54
C SER A 51 0.44 15.02 1.07
N VAL A 52 0.83 15.93 0.17
CA VAL A 52 0.73 15.67 -1.27
C VAL A 52 1.53 14.42 -1.67
N ALA A 53 2.72 14.23 -1.10
CA ALA A 53 3.56 13.07 -1.40
C ALA A 53 2.88 11.75 -1.00
N GLU A 54 2.19 11.70 0.14
CA GLU A 54 1.44 10.52 0.59
C GLU A 54 0.20 10.26 -0.27
N ALA A 55 -0.52 11.32 -0.66
CA ALA A 55 -1.64 11.19 -1.57
C ALA A 55 -1.21 10.67 -2.96
N GLU A 56 -0.07 11.13 -3.50
CA GLU A 56 0.50 10.61 -4.75
C GLU A 56 1.02 9.18 -4.60
N LEU A 57 1.57 8.81 -3.44
CA LEU A 57 1.96 7.43 -3.16
C LEU A 57 0.73 6.50 -3.19
N LEU A 58 -0.38 6.90 -2.55
CA LEU A 58 -1.62 6.14 -2.61
C LEU A 58 -2.16 6.03 -4.04
N ARG A 59 -2.14 7.11 -4.83
CA ARG A 59 -2.53 7.06 -6.25
C ARG A 59 -1.69 6.07 -7.03
N THR A 60 -0.38 6.06 -6.80
CA THR A 60 0.55 5.13 -7.45
C THR A 60 0.20 3.68 -7.09
N VAL A 61 -0.02 3.38 -5.81
CA VAL A 61 -0.45 2.05 -5.36
C VAL A 61 -1.79 1.64 -5.98
N CYS A 62 -2.77 2.54 -6.03
CA CYS A 62 -4.07 2.24 -6.63
C CYS A 62 -3.99 2.01 -8.15
N ALA A 63 -3.21 2.82 -8.85
CA ALA A 63 -2.98 2.66 -10.29
C ALA A 63 -2.30 1.32 -10.60
N LEU A 64 -1.30 0.96 -9.80
CA LEU A 64 -0.61 -0.32 -9.87
C LEU A 64 -1.59 -1.49 -9.66
N LEU A 65 -2.42 -1.46 -8.61
CA LEU A 65 -3.35 -2.56 -8.32
C LEU A 65 -4.60 -2.57 -9.20
N HIS A 66 -4.71 -1.66 -10.17
CA HIS A 66 -5.89 -1.48 -11.02
C HIS A 66 -7.19 -1.28 -10.21
N CYS A 67 -7.12 -0.50 -9.13
CA CYS A 67 -8.25 -0.22 -8.26
C CYS A 67 -8.58 1.29 -8.21
N PRO A 68 -9.84 1.67 -7.92
CA PRO A 68 -10.20 3.07 -7.78
C PRO A 68 -9.50 3.70 -6.57
N LEU A 69 -9.19 4.99 -6.67
CA LEU A 69 -8.70 5.77 -5.54
C LEU A 69 -9.82 5.95 -4.51
N PRO A 70 -9.59 5.66 -3.21
CA PRO A 70 -10.60 5.89 -2.18
C PRO A 70 -10.76 7.40 -1.91
N PRO A 71 -11.92 7.85 -1.40
CA PRO A 71 -12.08 9.22 -0.94
C PRO A 71 -11.16 9.47 0.26
N LEU A 72 -10.41 10.56 0.20
CA LEU A 72 -9.64 11.07 1.34
C LEU A 72 -10.50 12.13 2.04
N SER A 73 -10.83 11.89 3.31
CA SER A 73 -11.64 12.76 4.17
C SER A 73 -10.78 13.59 5.10
#